data_AF-A0A1H7U8U0-F1
#
_entry.id   AF-A0A1H7U8U0-F1
#
_cell.length_a   1.000
_cell.length_b   1.000
_cell.length_c   1.000
_cell.angle_alpha   90.00
_cell.angle_beta   90.00
_cell.angle_gamma   90.00
#
_symmetry.space_group_name_H-M   'P 1'
#
loop_
_entity.id
_entity.type
_entity.pdbx_description
1 polymer ?
#
loop_
_entity_poly.entity_id
_entity_poly.type
_entity_poly.pdbx_seq_one_letter_code
_entity_poly.pdbx_strand_id
1 'polypeptide(L)'
;MALLHDLCKVNFYVKGTKNQKTYDPEKVATAENWQVKHDDKGNFIWETVLRYEINDTMPLGHGEKSVMLINCFMKLKTPEIFAIRWHMGFSEEKSQYKAVGDAMEKYPIVLALHEADLEASKLLEDVAGNKE
;
A
#
# COMPACT_ATOMS: atom_id res chain seq x y z
N MET A 1 -17.83 1.20 8.00
CA MET A 1 -17.98 0.71 6.60
C MET A 1 -16.61 0.79 5.95
N ALA A 2 -15.82 -0.28 6.02
CA ALA A 2 -14.68 -0.40 5.12
C ALA A 2 -15.27 -0.79 3.76
N LEU A 3 -15.65 0.21 2.96
CA LEU A 3 -16.00 -0.05 1.55
C LEU A 3 -14.83 -0.82 0.94
N LEU A 4 -15.11 -1.73 0.02
CA LEU A 4 -14.16 -2.56 -0.73
C LEU A 4 -13.19 -1.73 -1.63
N HIS A 5 -12.82 -0.53 -1.18
CA HIS A 5 -12.15 0.51 -1.92
C HIS A 5 -10.71 0.12 -2.28
N ASP A 6 -10.05 -0.69 -1.44
CA ASP A 6 -8.67 -1.15 -1.64
C ASP A 6 -8.57 -2.59 -2.19
N LEU A 7 -9.60 -3.09 -2.88
CA LEU A 7 -9.53 -4.41 -3.55
C LEU A 7 -8.48 -4.47 -4.66
N CYS A 8 -7.94 -3.34 -5.10
CA CYS A 8 -6.82 -3.26 -6.03
C CYS A 8 -5.55 -3.98 -5.55
N LYS A 9 -5.42 -4.21 -4.23
CA LYS A 9 -4.31 -4.96 -3.61
C LYS A 9 -4.42 -6.47 -3.78
N VAL A 10 -5.56 -6.99 -4.23
CA VAL A 10 -5.72 -8.43 -4.48
C VAL A 10 -4.72 -8.88 -5.54
N ASN A 11 -3.92 -9.89 -5.21
CA ASN A 11 -2.83 -10.43 -6.03
C ASN A 11 -1.79 -9.38 -6.47
N PHE A 12 -1.67 -8.27 -5.74
CA PHE A 12 -0.69 -7.22 -6.03
C PHE A 12 0.67 -7.52 -5.41
N TYR A 13 0.69 -8.23 -4.28
CA TYR A 13 1.91 -8.57 -3.54
C TYR A 13 2.25 -10.04 -3.67
N VAL A 14 3.50 -10.35 -4.02
CA VAL A 14 4.06 -11.70 -4.03
C VAL A 14 5.18 -11.79 -3.00
N LYS A 15 5.33 -12.96 -2.38
CA LYS A 15 6.45 -13.23 -1.47
C LYS A 15 7.71 -13.43 -2.29
N GLY A 16 8.70 -12.57 -2.08
CA GLY A 16 10.03 -12.65 -2.65
C GLY A 16 11.09 -12.70 -1.55
N THR A 17 12.35 -12.86 -1.97
CA THR A 17 13.50 -12.80 -1.07
C THR A 17 14.45 -11.74 -1.57
N LYS A 18 14.85 -10.82 -0.68
CA LYS A 18 15.84 -9.80 -1.00
C LYS A 18 17.02 -9.91 -0.06
N ASN A 19 18.22 -9.80 -0.63
CA ASN A 19 19.43 -9.67 0.18
C ASN A 19 19.51 -8.24 0.71
N GLN A 20 19.61 -8.10 2.02
CA GLN A 20 19.87 -6.84 2.69
C GLN A 20 21.16 -6.93 3.51
N LYS A 21 21.81 -5.79 3.73
CA LYS A 21 22.95 -5.70 4.65
C LYS A 21 22.41 -5.66 6.07
N THR A 22 22.92 -6.53 6.94
CA THR A 22 22.67 -6.46 8.38
C THR A 22 23.97 -6.16 9.11
N TYR A 23 23.90 -5.19 10.03
CA TYR A 23 25.01 -4.73 10.89
C TYR A 23 24.83 -5.22 12.32
N ASP A 24 23.89 -6.14 12.55
CA ASP A 24 23.60 -6.70 13.86
C ASP A 24 24.87 -7.37 14.42
N PRO A 25 25.44 -6.87 15.54
CA PRO A 25 26.69 -7.38 16.09
C PRO A 25 26.65 -8.88 16.39
N GLU A 26 25.51 -9.42 16.83
CA GLU A 26 25.37 -10.84 17.16
C GLU A 26 25.39 -11.72 15.90
N LYS A 27 24.69 -11.28 14.85
CA LYS A 27 24.68 -11.99 13.56
C LYS A 27 26.03 -11.91 12.86
N VAL A 28 26.71 -10.78 12.94
CA VAL A 28 28.05 -10.60 12.36
C VAL A 28 29.09 -11.45 13.10
N ALA A 29 29.00 -11.56 14.43
CA ALA A 29 29.93 -12.35 15.24
C ALA A 29 29.75 -13.88 15.08
N THR A 30 28.55 -14.32 14.72
CA THR A 30 28.24 -15.75 14.49
C THR A 30 28.49 -16.21 13.05
N ALA A 31 28.69 -15.28 12.12
CA ALA A 31 28.96 -15.58 10.71
C ALA A 31 30.40 -16.04 10.48
N GLU A 32 30.61 -16.85 9.44
CA GLU A 32 31.97 -17.25 9.06
C GLU A 32 32.77 -16.05 8.53
N ASN A 33 34.09 -16.03 8.78
CA ASN A 33 34.94 -14.87 8.46
C ASN A 33 34.89 -14.43 6.98
N TRP A 34 34.59 -15.33 6.03
CA TRP A 34 34.47 -14.99 4.61
C TRP A 34 33.13 -14.30 4.25
N GLN A 35 32.13 -14.41 5.12
CA GLN A 35 30.80 -13.78 4.94
C GLN A 35 30.76 -12.35 5.47
N VAL A 36 31.65 -12.01 6.41
CA VAL A 36 31.77 -10.67 6.99
C VAL A 36 32.41 -9.72 6.00
N LYS A 37 31.69 -8.65 5.67
CA LYS A 37 32.13 -7.57 4.79
C LYS A 37 32.23 -6.28 5.59
N HIS A 38 32.99 -5.33 5.06
CA HIS A 38 33.21 -4.04 5.69
C HIS A 38 32.83 -2.91 4.73
N ASP A 39 32.15 -1.90 5.24
CA ASP A 39 31.94 -0.61 4.60
C ASP A 39 32.07 0.55 5.60
N ASP A 40 31.79 1.79 5.18
CA ASP A 40 31.93 2.99 6.01
C ASP A 40 31.11 2.95 7.32
N LYS A 41 30.11 2.06 7.44
CA LYS A 41 29.29 1.88 8.63
C LYS A 41 29.76 0.75 9.54
N GLY A 42 30.79 0.00 9.14
CA GLY A 42 31.40 -1.08 9.89
C GLY A 42 31.19 -2.45 9.25
N ASN A 43 31.22 -3.49 10.10
CA ASN A 43 31.10 -4.87 9.65
C ASN A 43 29.64 -5.25 9.43
N PHE A 44 29.37 -5.92 8.32
CA PHE A 44 28.04 -6.39 7.96
C PHE A 44 28.08 -7.76 7.29
N ILE A 45 26.96 -8.45 7.30
CA ILE A 45 26.73 -9.65 6.49
C ILE A 45 25.53 -9.44 5.57
N TRP A 46 25.47 -10.21 4.49
CA TRP A 46 24.29 -10.27 3.65
C TRP A 46 23.29 -11.25 4.25
N GLU A 47 22.11 -10.77 4.58
CA GLU A 47 20.99 -11.56 5.08
C GLU A 47 19.90 -11.60 4.02
N THR A 48 19.45 -12.80 3.66
CA THR A 48 18.28 -12.99 2.80
C THR A 48 17.03 -12.88 3.64
N VAL A 49 16.26 -11.81 3.43
CA VAL A 49 14.99 -11.60 4.14
C VAL A 49 13.80 -11.77 3.22
N LEU A 50 12.70 -12.26 3.80
CA LEU A 50 11.42 -12.31 3.13
C LEU A 50 10.91 -10.88 2.94
N ARG A 51 10.49 -10.55 1.72
CA ARG A 51 9.91 -9.23 1.41
C ARG A 51 8.72 -9.42 0.48
N TYR A 52 7.71 -8.57 0.63
CA TYR A 52 6.66 -8.46 -0.37
C TYR A 52 7.16 -7.65 -1.57
N GLU A 53 7.04 -8.22 -2.75
CA GLU A 53 7.33 -7.58 -4.03
C GLU A 53 6.02 -7.28 -4.75
N ILE A 54 6.02 -6.20 -5.54
CA ILE A 54 4.86 -5.79 -6.32
C ILE A 54 4.85 -6.57 -7.63
N ASN A 55 3.78 -7.32 -7.89
CA ASN A 55 3.51 -7.98 -9.16
C ASN A 55 2.12 -7.58 -9.65
N ASP A 56 2.04 -6.40 -10.29
CA ASP A 56 0.77 -5.92 -10.81
C ASP A 56 0.46 -6.54 -12.18
N THR A 57 -0.33 -7.61 -12.16
CA THR A 57 -0.81 -8.29 -13.37
C THR A 57 -1.91 -7.52 -14.10
N MET A 58 -2.44 -6.45 -13.50
CA MET A 58 -3.52 -5.66 -14.05
C MET A 58 -3.29 -4.17 -13.76
N PRO A 59 -2.51 -3.47 -14.62
CA PRO A 59 -2.07 -2.09 -14.43
C PRO A 59 -3.20 -1.10 -14.68
N LEU A 60 -4.23 -1.18 -13.85
CA LEU A 60 -5.33 -0.25 -13.75
C LEU A 60 -5.05 0.68 -12.58
N GLY A 61 -5.52 1.93 -12.69
CA GLY A 61 -5.46 2.87 -11.59
C GLY A 61 -6.07 2.29 -10.31
N HIS A 62 -5.56 2.75 -9.17
CA HIS A 62 -5.81 2.13 -7.87
C HIS A 62 -7.32 2.06 -7.55
N GLY A 63 -8.06 3.14 -7.82
CA GLY A 63 -9.51 3.16 -7.68
C GLY A 63 -10.27 2.43 -8.81
N GLU A 64 -9.85 2.56 -10.06
CA GLU A 64 -10.50 1.90 -11.21
C GLU A 64 -10.49 0.38 -11.08
N LYS A 65 -9.37 -0.16 -10.61
CA LYS A 65 -9.19 -1.60 -10.40
C LYS A 65 -10.22 -2.15 -9.42
N SER A 66 -10.39 -1.48 -8.27
CA SER A 66 -11.36 -1.86 -7.26
C SER A 66 -12.79 -1.80 -7.79
N VAL A 67 -13.16 -0.72 -8.50
CA VAL A 67 -14.50 -0.60 -9.14
C VAL A 67 -14.75 -1.77 -10.09
N MET A 68 -13.78 -2.08 -10.96
CA MET A 68 -13.95 -3.12 -11.97
C MET A 68 -14.13 -4.50 -11.32
N LEU A 69 -13.29 -4.83 -10.33
CA LEU A 69 -13.37 -6.11 -9.62
C LEU A 69 -14.71 -6.29 -8.91
N ILE A 70 -15.19 -5.28 -8.18
CA ILE A 70 -16.46 -5.37 -7.46
C ILE A 70 -17.64 -5.49 -8.43
N ASN A 71 -17.61 -4.74 -9.53
CA ASN A 71 -18.70 -4.73 -10.50
C ASN A 71 -18.90 -6.09 -11.19
N CYS A 72 -17.89 -6.97 -11.18
CA CYS A 72 -18.03 -8.37 -11.62
C CYS A 72 -18.86 -9.23 -10.65
N PHE A 73 -18.95 -8.87 -9.37
CA PHE A 73 -19.66 -9.63 -8.34
C PHE A 73 -21.00 -9.00 -7.94
N MET A 74 -21.08 -7.66 -7.94
CA MET A 74 -22.30 -6.93 -7.60
C MET A 74 -22.38 -5.60 -8.34
N LYS A 75 -23.59 -5.16 -8.70
CA LYS A 75 -23.77 -3.85 -9.34
C LYS A 75 -23.61 -2.74 -8.31
N LEU A 76 -22.63 -1.87 -8.54
CA LEU A 76 -22.42 -0.67 -7.75
C LEU A 76 -23.34 0.47 -8.22
N LYS A 77 -23.81 1.28 -7.29
CA LYS A 77 -24.48 2.55 -7.58
C LYS A 77 -23.44 3.60 -7.96
N THR A 78 -23.87 4.61 -8.71
CA THR A 78 -22.97 5.71 -9.12
C THR A 78 -22.21 6.36 -7.96
N PRO A 79 -22.84 6.71 -6.81
CA PRO A 79 -22.09 7.31 -5.70
C PRO A 79 -21.03 6.38 -5.11
N GLU A 80 -21.29 5.07 -5.10
CA GLU A 80 -20.35 4.05 -4.59
C GLU A 80 -19.15 3.91 -5.54
N ILE A 81 -19.40 3.93 -6.85
CA ILE A 81 -18.34 3.94 -7.88
C ILE A 81 -17.43 5.15 -7.69
N PHE A 82 -17.99 6.35 -7.52
CA PHE A 82 -17.22 7.56 -7.30
C PHE A 82 -16.44 7.50 -5.98
N ALA A 83 -17.05 7.01 -4.91
CA ALA A 83 -16.38 6.85 -3.62
C ALA A 83 -15.17 5.91 -3.74
N ILE A 84 -15.34 4.74 -4.35
CA ILE A 84 -14.24 3.78 -4.55
C ILE A 84 -13.17 4.32 -5.49
N ARG A 85 -13.56 4.97 -6.60
CA ARG A 85 -12.59 5.52 -7.56
C ARG A 85 -11.70 6.59 -6.94
N TRP A 86 -12.29 7.48 -6.15
CA TRP A 86 -11.60 8.67 -5.62
C TRP A 86 -11.24 8.55 -4.13
N HIS A 87 -11.20 7.33 -3.58
CA HIS A 87 -10.92 7.11 -2.16
C HIS A 87 -9.53 7.63 -1.73
N MET A 88 -8.54 7.64 -2.64
CA MET A 88 -7.19 8.17 -2.40
C MET A 88 -7.15 9.70 -2.28
N GLY A 89 -8.24 10.40 -2.63
CA GLY A 89 -8.38 11.85 -2.56
C GLY A 89 -7.24 12.58 -3.28
N PHE A 90 -6.61 13.53 -2.59
CA PHE A 90 -5.52 14.33 -3.14
C PHE A 90 -4.15 13.61 -3.15
N SER A 91 -4.10 12.32 -2.83
CA SER A 91 -2.89 11.50 -3.05
C SER A 91 -2.74 11.08 -4.52
N GLU A 92 -3.76 11.33 -5.34
CA GLU A 92 -3.74 11.13 -6.79
C GLU A 92 -2.76 12.09 -7.50
N GLU A 93 -2.58 11.89 -8.80
CA GLU A 93 -1.79 12.80 -9.62
C GLU A 93 -2.39 14.22 -9.58
N LYS A 94 -1.53 15.26 -9.50
CA LYS A 94 -1.96 16.66 -9.45
C LYS A 94 -2.89 17.07 -10.61
N SER A 95 -2.73 16.44 -11.78
CA SER A 95 -3.59 16.68 -12.94
C SER A 95 -5.05 16.29 -12.69
N GLN A 96 -5.31 15.39 -11.73
CA GLN A 96 -6.64 14.87 -11.40
C GLN A 96 -7.31 15.60 -10.23
N TYR A 97 -6.62 16.51 -9.54
CA TYR A 97 -7.15 17.19 -8.34
C TYR A 97 -8.48 17.91 -8.57
N LYS A 98 -8.65 18.51 -9.75
CA LYS A 98 -9.92 19.15 -10.10
C LYS A 98 -11.06 18.11 -10.14
N ALA A 99 -10.83 16.97 -10.78
CA ALA A 99 -11.84 15.91 -10.88
C ALA A 99 -12.16 15.30 -9.51
N VAL A 100 -11.17 15.18 -8.62
CA VAL A 100 -11.37 14.78 -7.21
C VAL A 100 -12.27 15.79 -6.48
N GLY A 101 -11.97 17.08 -6.59
CA GLY A 101 -12.78 18.14 -5.98
C GLY A 101 -14.22 18.13 -6.49
N ASP A 102 -14.41 18.11 -7.82
CA ASP A 102 -15.72 18.03 -8.46
C ASP A 102 -16.50 16.77 -8.00
N ALA A 103 -15.81 15.63 -7.81
CA ALA A 103 -16.41 14.40 -7.32
C ALA A 103 -16.84 14.50 -5.85
N MET A 104 -16.04 15.13 -4.99
CA MET A 104 -16.36 15.36 -3.58
C MET A 104 -17.56 16.31 -3.42
N GLU A 105 -17.63 17.37 -4.22
CA GLU A 105 -18.79 18.27 -4.24
C GLU A 105 -20.06 17.58 -4.71
N LYS A 106 -19.96 16.78 -5.78
CA LYS A 106 -21.11 16.07 -6.34
C LYS A 106 -21.60 14.93 -5.44
N TYR A 107 -20.68 14.23 -4.78
CA TYR A 107 -20.97 13.08 -3.93
C TYR A 107 -20.16 13.19 -2.62
N PRO A 108 -20.73 13.79 -1.56
CA PRO A 108 -20.03 13.99 -0.27
C PRO A 108 -19.49 12.70 0.38
N ILE A 109 -20.06 11.55 0.04
CA ILE A 109 -19.58 10.23 0.48
C ILE A 109 -18.14 9.93 0.04
N VAL A 110 -17.66 10.55 -1.05
CA VAL A 110 -16.27 10.44 -1.50
C VAL A 110 -15.33 11.00 -0.45
N LEU A 111 -15.61 12.21 0.05
CA LEU A 111 -14.81 12.85 1.08
C LEU A 111 -14.87 12.05 2.38
N ALA A 112 -16.08 11.62 2.79
CA ALA A 112 -16.24 10.83 4.02
C ALA A 112 -15.46 9.52 3.97
N LEU A 113 -15.41 8.84 2.82
CA LEU A 113 -14.63 7.62 2.66
C LEU A 113 -13.12 7.90 2.70
N HIS A 114 -12.67 8.97 2.03
CA HIS A 114 -11.27 9.39 2.06
C HIS A 114 -10.79 9.72 3.48
N GLU A 115 -11.57 10.49 4.24
CA GLU A 115 -11.25 10.83 5.62
C GLU A 115 -11.21 9.60 6.52
N ALA A 116 -12.18 8.68 6.37
CA ALA A 116 -12.21 7.43 7.13
C ALA A 116 -10.99 6.54 6.85
N ASP A 117 -10.53 6.48 5.59
CA ASP A 117 -9.32 5.72 5.21
C ASP A 117 -8.04 6.33 5.81
N LEU A 118 -7.93 7.67 5.78
CA LEU A 118 -6.83 8.39 6.41
C LEU A 118 -6.82 8.21 7.94
N GLU A 119 -7.98 8.31 8.59
CA GLU A 119 -8.10 8.09 10.02
C GLU A 119 -7.68 6.66 10.40
N ALA A 120 -8.16 5.66 9.67
CA ALA A 120 -7.77 4.26 9.88
C ALA A 120 -6.24 4.09 9.76
N SER A 121 -5.68 4.49 8.63
CA SER A 121 -4.26 4.27 8.30
C SER A 121 -3.30 5.11 9.16
N LYS A 122 -3.69 6.32 9.56
CA LYS A 122 -2.78 7.26 10.24
C LYS A 122 -2.96 7.30 11.75
N LEU A 123 -4.19 7.14 12.24
CA LEU A 123 -4.49 7.28 13.67
C LEU A 123 -4.72 5.93 14.34
N LEU A 124 -5.40 4.98 13.69
CA LEU A 124 -5.86 3.75 14.35
C LEU A 124 -4.89 2.57 14.20
N GLU A 125 -4.22 2.43 13.06
CA GLU A 125 -3.29 1.30 12.83
C GLU A 125 -2.09 1.28 13.78
N ASP A 126 -1.68 2.44 14.29
CA ASP A 126 -0.58 2.58 15.26
C ASP A 126 -0.94 2.01 16.64
N VAL A 127 -2.20 2.18 17.04
CA VAL A 127 -2.69 1.79 18.38
C VAL A 127 -2.64 0.26 18.58
N ALA A 128 -2.69 -0.50 17.49
CA ALA A 128 -2.61 -1.96 17.51
C ALA A 128 -1.18 -2.52 17.34
N GLY A 129 -0.16 -1.68 17.15
CA GLY A 129 1.21 -2.14 16.86
C GLY A 129 1.36 -2.83 15.51
N ASN A 130 0.47 -2.56 14.56
CA ASN A 130 0.44 -3.19 13.23
C ASN A 130 1.27 -2.45 12.16
N LYS A 131 2.03 -1.42 12.56
CA LYS A 131 3.02 -0.78 11.67
C LYS A 131 4.29 -1.62 11.65
N GLU A 132 4.51 -2.34 10.56
CA GLU A 132 5.81 -2.95 10.20
C GLU A 132 6.78 -1.91 9.62
#